data_AF-A0A7J8W2X2-F1
#
_entry.id   AF-A0A7J8W2X2-F1
#
_cell.length_a   1.000
_cell.length_b   1.000
_cell.length_c   1.000
_cell.angle_alpha   90.00
_cell.angle_beta   90.00
_cell.angle_gamma   90.00
#
_symmetry.space_group_name_H-M   'P 1'
#
loop_
_entity.id
_entity.type
_entity.pdbx_description
1 polymer ?
#
loop_
_entity_poly.entity_id
_entity_poly.type
_entity_poly.pdbx_seq_one_letter_code
_entity_poly.pdbx_strand_id
1 'polypeptide(L)'
;MGGYKNEGFVEVLAAQQSPENPNWFQGTADAVRQYLWLFEEHNVLEFLVLAGDHLYRMNYESFIQAHRETAADITVAALPMDEKRAASFGLMKIDDEGRIIEFAEKPKGDQLKALQVGSS
;
A
#
# COMPACT_ATOMS: atom_id res chain seq x y z
N MET A 1 -24.63 15.56 -30.21
CA MET A 1 -25.10 15.14 -28.87
C MET A 1 -23.85 14.72 -28.10
N GLY A 2 -23.51 15.47 -27.06
CA GLY A 2 -22.14 15.59 -26.51
C GLY A 2 -21.59 14.33 -25.85
N GLY A 3 -20.31 14.06 -26.10
CA GLY A 3 -19.58 12.94 -25.52
C GLY A 3 -19.24 13.18 -24.04
N TYR A 4 -19.40 12.14 -23.23
CA TYR A 4 -18.86 12.06 -21.89
C TYR A 4 -17.33 12.12 -21.99
N LYS A 5 -16.70 13.19 -21.51
CA LYS A 5 -15.26 13.18 -21.26
C LYS A 5 -15.02 12.63 -19.85
N ASN A 6 -14.42 11.45 -19.77
CA ASN A 6 -13.76 10.96 -18.56
C ASN A 6 -12.49 11.80 -18.33
N GLU A 7 -12.60 12.96 -17.70
CA GLU A 7 -11.45 13.80 -17.37
C GLU A 7 -10.88 13.33 -16.01
N GLY A 8 -9.95 12.37 -16.05
CA GLY A 8 -9.03 12.13 -14.94
C GLY A 8 -7.89 13.15 -14.96
N PHE A 9 -7.12 13.24 -13.88
CA PHE A 9 -5.96 14.12 -13.77
C PHE A 9 -4.73 13.36 -13.28
N VAL A 10 -3.55 13.92 -13.56
CA VAL A 10 -2.27 13.50 -12.99
C VAL A 10 -1.60 14.76 -12.47
N GLU A 11 -1.54 14.90 -11.15
CA GLU A 11 -0.94 16.04 -10.47
C GLU A 11 0.24 15.60 -9.61
N VAL A 12 1.31 16.40 -9.60
CA VAL A 12 2.50 16.14 -8.79
C VAL A 12 2.43 16.97 -7.51
N LEU A 13 2.27 16.29 -6.38
CA LEU A 13 2.35 16.88 -5.05
C LEU A 13 3.77 16.75 -4.50
N ALA A 14 4.59 17.79 -4.71
CA ALA A 14 5.97 17.81 -4.26
C ALA A 14 6.08 18.17 -2.77
N ALA A 15 7.07 17.63 -2.04
CA ALA A 15 7.33 18.04 -0.67
C ALA A 15 7.51 19.55 -0.55
N GLN A 16 6.70 20.20 0.29
CA GLN A 16 6.77 21.63 0.54
C GLN A 16 7.06 21.88 2.01
N GLN A 17 8.05 22.71 2.30
CA GLN A 17 8.19 23.32 3.62
C GLN A 17 7.20 24.47 3.71
N SER A 18 6.35 24.46 4.73
CA SER A 18 5.51 25.61 5.06
C SER A 18 6.05 26.30 6.32
N PRO A 19 5.71 27.57 6.58
CA PRO A 19 6.04 28.22 7.86
C PRO A 19 5.52 27.45 9.07
N GLU A 20 4.46 26.66 8.90
CA GLU A 20 3.81 25.85 9.93
C GLU A 20 4.37 24.42 10.02
N ASN A 21 4.98 23.92 8.94
CA ASN A 21 5.67 22.63 8.89
C ASN A 21 7.04 22.78 8.21
N PRO A 22 8.10 23.13 8.95
CA PRO A 22 9.44 23.31 8.42
C PRO A 22 10.14 21.98 8.10
N ASN A 23 9.53 20.85 8.44
CA ASN A 23 10.15 19.54 8.30
C ASN A 23 9.86 18.94 6.92
N TRP A 24 10.91 18.42 6.28
CA TRP A 24 10.77 17.49 5.16
C TRP A 24 9.95 16.27 5.57
N PHE A 25 9.37 15.57 4.58
CA PHE A 25 8.65 14.32 4.81
C PHE A 25 9.45 13.35 5.67
N GLN A 26 8.83 12.83 6.72
CA GLN A 26 9.43 11.88 7.66
C GLN A 26 9.20 10.41 7.27
N GLY A 27 8.71 10.17 6.05
CA GLY A 27 8.39 8.85 5.53
C GLY A 27 7.20 8.87 4.58
N THR A 28 6.82 7.70 4.06
CA THR A 28 5.70 7.54 3.11
C THR A 28 4.36 7.92 3.74
N ALA A 29 4.08 7.45 4.95
CA ALA A 29 2.87 7.80 5.68
C ALA A 29 2.81 9.30 6.02
N ASP A 30 3.95 9.91 6.33
CA ASP A 30 4.02 11.35 6.62
C ASP A 30 3.71 12.19 5.37
N ALA A 31 4.22 11.78 4.21
CA ALA A 31 3.92 12.43 2.93
C ALA A 31 2.41 12.40 2.62
N VAL A 32 1.75 11.25 2.82
CA VAL A 32 0.29 11.12 2.66
C VAL A 32 -0.45 11.99 3.67
N ARG A 33 -0.04 11.97 4.94
CA ARG A 33 -0.65 12.76 6.03
C ARG A 33 -0.61 14.25 5.75
N GLN A 34 0.50 14.78 5.21
CA GLN A 34 0.64 16.20 4.90
C GLN A 34 -0.35 16.69 3.82
N TYR A 35 -0.81 15.79 2.94
CA TYR A 35 -1.80 16.06 1.90
C TYR A 35 -3.19 15.47 2.19
N LEU A 36 -3.43 14.93 3.38
CA LEU A 36 -4.69 14.25 3.69
C LEU A 36 -5.90 15.16 3.48
N TRP A 37 -5.77 16.44 3.83
CA TRP A 37 -6.81 17.45 3.61
C TRP A 37 -7.23 17.58 2.14
N LEU A 38 -6.29 17.46 1.20
CA LEU A 38 -6.58 17.51 -0.24
C LEU A 38 -7.24 16.22 -0.69
N PHE A 39 -6.80 15.08 -0.17
CA PHE A 39 -7.40 13.78 -0.50
C PHE A 39 -8.85 13.68 -0.01
N GLU A 40 -9.16 14.23 1.16
CA GLU A 40 -10.52 14.26 1.74
C GLU A 40 -11.51 15.10 0.91
N GLU A 41 -11.05 16.00 0.03
CA GLU A 41 -11.92 16.74 -0.88
C GLU A 41 -12.47 15.87 -2.03
N HIS A 42 -11.87 14.70 -2.28
CA HIS A 42 -12.31 13.78 -3.32
C HIS A 42 -13.38 12.81 -2.80
N ASN A 43 -14.54 12.80 -3.46
CA ASN A 43 -15.60 11.82 -3.19
C ASN A 43 -15.28 10.45 -3.84
N VAL A 44 -14.39 9.69 -3.21
CA VAL A 44 -13.97 8.34 -3.63
C VAL A 44 -14.29 7.31 -2.55
N LEU A 45 -14.41 6.05 -2.95
CA LEU A 45 -14.65 4.94 -2.00
C LEU A 45 -13.32 4.39 -1.42
N GLU A 46 -12.27 4.34 -2.23
CA GLU A 46 -10.97 3.79 -1.85
C GLU A 46 -9.80 4.64 -2.39
N PHE A 47 -8.69 4.63 -1.66
CA PHE A 47 -7.40 5.15 -2.15
C PHE A 47 -6.48 3.99 -2.54
N LEU A 48 -5.96 4.03 -3.77
CA LEU A 48 -4.94 3.09 -4.24
C LEU A 48 -3.54 3.68 -4.00
N VAL A 49 -2.79 3.12 -3.06
CA VAL A 49 -1.42 3.56 -2.73
C VAL A 49 -0.40 2.68 -3.45
N LEU A 50 0.44 3.28 -4.30
CA LEU A 50 1.43 2.57 -5.11
C LEU A 50 2.86 3.05 -4.83
N ALA A 51 3.81 2.12 -4.78
CA ALA A 51 5.25 2.45 -4.79
C ALA A 51 5.68 2.86 -6.20
N GLY A 52 6.44 3.94 -6.31
CA GLY A 52 6.85 4.54 -7.60
C GLY A 52 8.12 3.96 -8.23
N ASP A 53 8.78 3.01 -7.58
CA ASP A 53 10.11 2.49 -7.93
C ASP A 53 10.11 0.99 -8.31
N HIS A 54 8.94 0.37 -8.44
CA HIS A 54 8.81 -1.03 -8.84
C HIS A 54 8.50 -1.16 -10.34
N LEU A 55 9.22 -2.06 -11.04
CA LEU A 55 8.91 -2.43 -12.42
C LEU A 55 7.96 -3.65 -12.44
N TYR A 56 6.68 -3.44 -12.77
CA TYR A 56 5.69 -4.50 -12.86
C TYR A 56 4.50 -4.11 -13.73
N ARG A 57 3.59 -5.06 -13.96
CA ARG A 57 2.28 -4.84 -14.56
C ARG A 57 1.25 -5.60 -13.71
N MET A 58 0.19 -4.92 -13.31
CA MET A 58 -0.90 -5.49 -12.50
C MET A 58 -2.25 -4.97 -13.01
N ASN A 59 -3.28 -5.82 -12.96
CA ASN A 59 -4.66 -5.37 -13.12
C ASN A 59 -5.21 -4.98 -11.74
N TYR A 60 -5.36 -3.68 -11.47
CA TYR A 60 -5.85 -3.20 -10.16
C TYR A 60 -7.35 -3.42 -9.96
N GLU A 61 -8.14 -3.63 -11.02
CA GLU A 61 -9.58 -3.89 -10.89
C GLU A 61 -9.84 -5.15 -10.06
N SER A 62 -9.12 -6.24 -10.33
CA SER A 62 -9.25 -7.49 -9.58
C SER A 62 -8.79 -7.34 -8.13
N PHE A 63 -7.81 -6.47 -7.87
CA PHE A 63 -7.33 -6.19 -6.52
C PHE A 63 -8.35 -5.39 -5.70
N ILE A 64 -8.94 -4.35 -6.29
CA ILE A 64 -10.01 -3.55 -5.67
C ILE A 64 -11.28 -4.40 -5.49
N GLN A 65 -11.57 -5.29 -6.43
CA GLN A 65 -12.68 -6.22 -6.30
C GLN A 65 -12.51 -7.11 -5.05
N ALA A 66 -11.33 -7.72 -4.86
CA ALA A 66 -11.05 -8.53 -3.68
C ALA A 66 -11.17 -7.72 -2.37
N HIS A 67 -10.71 -6.46 -2.36
CA HIS A 67 -10.88 -5.53 -1.23
C HIS A 67 -12.36 -5.34 -0.86
N ARG A 68 -13.22 -5.12 -1.85
CA ARG A 68 -14.67 -4.93 -1.66
C ARG A 68 -15.40 -6.21 -1.25
N GLU A 69 -15.08 -7.34 -1.89
CA GLU A 69 -15.71 -8.64 -1.62
C GLU A 69 -15.44 -9.13 -0.20
N THR A 70 -14.25 -8.82 0.33
CA THR A 70 -13.86 -9.16 1.70
C THR A 70 -14.26 -8.10 2.73
N ALA A 71 -14.86 -6.99 2.30
CA ALA A 71 -15.15 -5.82 3.14
C ALA A 71 -13.94 -5.40 4.00
N ALA A 72 -12.74 -5.43 3.41
CA ALA A 72 -11.51 -5.13 4.12
C ALA A 72 -11.35 -3.62 4.34
N ASP A 73 -10.81 -3.20 5.49
CA ASP A 73 -10.40 -1.80 5.69
C ASP A 73 -9.13 -1.48 4.88
N ILE A 74 -8.23 -2.46 4.79
CA ILE A 74 -6.95 -2.36 4.07
C ILE A 74 -6.66 -3.70 3.40
N THR A 75 -6.26 -3.65 2.14
CA THR A 75 -5.77 -4.83 1.39
C THR A 75 -4.35 -4.57 0.95
N VAL A 76 -3.46 -5.56 1.12
CA VAL A 76 -2.05 -5.47 0.76
C VAL A 76 -1.74 -6.52 -0.30
N ALA A 77 -1.13 -6.10 -1.41
CA ALA A 77 -0.64 -7.03 -2.41
C ALA A 77 0.58 -7.79 -1.86
N ALA A 78 0.50 -9.11 -1.79
CA ALA A 78 1.56 -9.97 -1.28
C ALA A 78 2.24 -10.74 -2.42
N LEU A 79 3.56 -10.94 -2.32
CA LEU A 79 4.34 -11.73 -3.27
C LEU A 79 5.05 -12.88 -2.53
N PRO A 80 4.90 -14.14 -2.99
CA PRO A 80 5.69 -15.25 -2.45
C PRO A 80 7.19 -14.99 -2.63
N MET A 81 7.98 -15.34 -1.62
CA MET A 81 9.41 -15.07 -1.63
C MET A 81 10.20 -16.20 -0.99
N ASP A 82 11.42 -16.40 -1.48
CA ASP A 82 12.38 -17.29 -0.84
C ASP A 82 12.94 -16.69 0.47
N GLU A 83 13.36 -17.58 1.36
CA GLU A 83 13.94 -17.21 2.66
C GLU A 83 15.17 -16.30 2.53
N LYS A 84 15.97 -16.47 1.46
CA LYS A 84 17.20 -15.71 1.23
C LYS A 84 16.95 -14.21 1.08
N ARG A 85 15.80 -13.83 0.51
CA ARG A 85 15.41 -12.43 0.29
C ARG A 85 14.43 -11.90 1.32
N ALA A 86 13.76 -12.77 2.07
CA ALA A 86 12.68 -12.44 2.99
C ALA A 86 13.04 -11.32 3.99
N ALA A 87 14.26 -11.31 4.54
CA ALA A 87 14.71 -10.31 5.52
C ALA A 87 14.81 -8.87 4.97
N SER A 88 14.74 -8.67 3.65
CA SER A 88 14.80 -7.35 3.02
C SER A 88 13.42 -6.70 2.83
N PHE A 89 12.34 -7.39 3.13
CA PHE A 89 10.97 -6.95 2.88
C PHE A 89 10.09 -7.02 4.14
N GLY A 90 8.91 -6.40 4.08
CA GLY A 90 7.84 -6.65 5.03
C GLY A 90 7.25 -8.04 4.83
N LEU A 91 7.29 -8.87 5.87
CA LEU A 91 6.72 -10.20 5.86
C LEU A 91 5.39 -10.19 6.61
N MET A 92 4.47 -11.04 6.17
CA MET A 92 3.16 -11.18 6.78
C MET A 92 2.78 -12.64 6.95
N LYS A 93 1.99 -12.93 7.98
CA LYS A 93 1.22 -14.17 8.07
C LYS A 93 -0.23 -13.89 7.75
N ILE A 94 -0.83 -14.89 7.12
CA ILE A 94 -2.26 -14.92 6.83
C ILE A 94 -2.89 -16.11 7.56
N ASP A 95 -4.17 -15.99 7.90
CA ASP A 95 -5.01 -17.14 8.25
C ASP A 95 -5.53 -17.86 7.00
N ASP A 96 -6.39 -18.86 7.20
CA ASP A 96 -6.94 -19.71 6.13
C ASP A 96 -7.86 -18.93 5.17
N GLU A 97 -8.41 -17.81 5.63
CA GLU A 97 -9.22 -16.87 4.85
C GLU A 97 -8.40 -15.78 4.14
N GLY A 98 -7.08 -15.78 4.32
CA GLY A 98 -6.16 -14.83 3.70
C GLY A 98 -6.07 -13.48 4.41
N ARG A 99 -6.62 -13.34 5.62
CA ARG A 99 -6.52 -12.12 6.43
C ARG A 99 -5.14 -12.03 7.07
N ILE A 100 -4.53 -10.86 7.00
CA ILE A 100 -3.24 -10.60 7.65
C ILE A 100 -3.44 -10.59 9.18
N ILE A 101 -2.78 -11.53 9.86
CA ILE A 101 -2.82 -11.68 11.33
C ILE A 101 -1.53 -11.22 12.01
N GLU A 102 -0.44 -11.15 11.26
CA GLU A 102 0.86 -10.70 11.74
C GLU A 102 1.63 -10.01 10.61
N PHE A 103 2.33 -8.92 10.91
CA PHE A 103 3.20 -8.22 9.97
C PHE A 103 4.49 -7.80 10.67
N ALA A 104 5.63 -7.93 9.99
CA ALA A 104 6.91 -7.41 10.45
C ALA A 104 7.73 -6.82 9.30
N GLU A 105 8.22 -5.60 9.48
CA GLU A 105 9.07 -4.92 8.51
C GLU A 105 10.53 -5.37 8.66
N LYS A 106 11.09 -5.98 7.60
CA LYS A 106 12.51 -6.42 7.53
C LYS A 106 12.92 -7.26 8.75
N PRO A 107 12.18 -8.35 9.06
CA PRO A 107 12.39 -9.13 10.27
C PRO A 107 13.73 -9.85 10.24
N LYS A 108 14.30 -10.09 11.42
CA LYS A 108 15.60 -10.75 11.61
C LYS A 108 15.51 -11.80 12.71
N GLY A 109 16.44 -12.74 12.70
CA GLY A 109 16.59 -13.74 13.77
C GLY A 109 15.31 -14.55 13.97
N ASP A 110 14.83 -14.60 15.21
CA ASP A 110 13.69 -15.45 15.57
C ASP A 110 12.35 -14.93 15.03
N GLN A 111 12.22 -13.61 14.79
CA GLN A 111 11.02 -13.05 14.14
C GLN A 111 10.92 -13.50 12.68
N LEU A 112 12.04 -13.59 11.97
CA LEU A 112 12.07 -14.09 10.60
C LEU A 112 11.64 -15.56 10.54
N LYS A 113 12.14 -16.39 11.46
CA LYS A 113 11.75 -17.80 11.57
C LYS A 113 10.28 -17.95 11.93
N ALA A 114 9.78 -17.12 12.85
CA ALA A 114 8.39 -17.16 13.28
C ALA A 114 7.43 -16.85 12.12
N LEU A 115 7.84 -16.07 11.12
CA LEU A 115 7.04 -15.67 9.95
C LEU A 115 7.12 -16.65 8.77
N GLN A 116 7.82 -17.77 8.90
CA GLN A 116 7.82 -18.82 7.88
C GLN A 116 6.45 -19.49 7.81
N VAL A 117 5.83 -19.45 6.64
CA VAL A 117 4.62 -20.22 6.34
C VAL A 117 5.10 -21.60 5.87
N GLY A 118 4.79 -22.64 6.64
CA GLY A 118 5.30 -23.99 6.38
C GLY A 118 4.92 -24.49 4.98
N SER A 119 5.89 -25.01 4.24
CA SER A 119 5.63 -25.79 3.03
C SER A 119 4.81 -27.01 3.41
N SER A 120 3.53 -27.01 3.07
CA SER A 120 2.76 -28.26 2.99
C SER A 120 3.24 -29.08 1.79
#